data_AF-A0A517ZAU7-F1
#
_entry.id   AF-A0A517ZAU7-F1
#
_cell.length_a   1.000
_cell.length_b   1.000
_cell.length_c   1.000
_cell.angle_alpha   90.00
_cell.angle_beta   90.00
_cell.angle_gamma   90.00
#
_symmetry.space_group_name_H-M   'P 1'
#
loop_
_entity.id
_entity.type
_entity.pdbx_description
1 polymer ?
#
loop_
_entity_poly.entity_id
_entity_poly.type
_entity_poly.pdbx_seq_one_letter_code
_entity_poly.pdbx_strand_id
1 'polypeptide(L)'
;MLFLYLTVASLRTASAGIISPSDFSSLGALNLSAGTYVIDTSGTPVLLDSGNNVLATGVTFNQGVPAGAPFLGFNPEVAVFTFDMIAIDAGVTITAIGDRPLALLSQGSFTMNSTISNPSVIDGSGQDGGAGLNAGQAGDPGDFGLGGVGGPGGGAGGDGSLRAAPGGPYPKADDGDGPGGGFGGFGGLGSRGNGAGFGGFGGGGFGGTVTDSSYGDLKEHLQAGSGGGGAGPNVVAVKGPGGGGGGGAIEIGATTTLTLNGMIDVGGGNPGGANATLAGGGSGGGVILHAPTVDGSGDVLARGGGPAGGPGAGGGGRILVLNSDGSEPSGLTLDVSTVTPFVGPTPGIIEFGLLPLPAANLVAQLTTGSPQTLSQVFDTTLNSNPFPFDLFDLTFDYFFGTTTGQLDVFLDSILLGSITAPGGLATGFTTHTLQVDGSMFPGGTHALDFVLGGPTGSIVEIDNVQFPGLANGTFQAGILGPWTSSGLGSTSLISTSSPPPSTVVPEPSSFMLAVIGGLATLGMKRRRKSTGDSTAQE
;
A
#
# COMPACT_ATOMS: atom_id res chain seq x y z
N MET A 1 40.16 -31.37 25.54
CA MET A 1 39.36 -31.25 24.30
C MET A 1 38.01 -30.68 24.70
N LEU A 2 37.81 -29.37 24.52
CA LEU A 2 36.58 -28.67 24.88
C LEU A 2 35.98 -28.15 23.58
N PHE A 3 34.86 -28.70 23.14
CA PHE A 3 34.14 -28.25 21.94
C PHE A 3 33.32 -27.01 22.31
N LEU A 4 33.74 -25.86 21.80
CA LEU A 4 32.99 -24.61 21.89
C LEU A 4 31.97 -24.60 20.74
N TYR A 5 30.69 -24.78 21.06
CA TYR A 5 29.59 -24.56 20.13
C TYR A 5 29.43 -23.05 19.91
N LEU A 6 29.86 -22.58 18.74
CA LEU A 6 29.59 -21.22 18.28
C LEU A 6 28.23 -21.24 17.55
N THR A 7 27.16 -20.91 18.27
CA THR A 7 25.87 -20.59 17.65
C THR A 7 26.00 -19.25 16.94
N VAL A 8 26.12 -19.30 15.61
CA VAL A 8 26.03 -18.10 14.76
C VAL A 8 24.55 -17.72 14.70
N ALA A 9 24.14 -16.80 15.57
CA ALA A 9 22.87 -16.09 15.38
C ALA A 9 23.01 -15.26 14.11
N SER A 10 22.23 -15.59 13.09
CA SER A 10 22.14 -14.79 11.87
C SER A 10 21.53 -13.44 12.23
N LEU A 11 22.36 -12.40 12.32
CA LEU A 11 21.90 -11.02 12.34
C LEU A 11 21.34 -10.72 10.96
N ARG A 12 20.03 -10.93 10.76
CA ARG A 12 19.33 -10.34 9.63
C ARG A 12 19.39 -8.82 9.83
N THR A 13 20.05 -8.12 8.92
CA THR A 13 19.91 -6.66 8.80
C THR A 13 18.44 -6.36 8.58
N ALA A 14 17.82 -5.67 9.53
CA ALA A 14 16.45 -5.20 9.41
C ALA A 14 16.36 -4.31 8.15
N SER A 15 15.61 -4.76 7.15
CA SER A 15 15.23 -3.94 6.01
C SER A 15 14.03 -3.12 6.43
N ALA A 16 14.10 -1.80 6.30
CA ALA A 16 12.91 -0.96 6.23
C ALA A 16 12.10 -1.41 5.00
N GLY A 17 10.83 -1.78 5.21
CA GLY A 17 9.94 -2.32 4.18
C GLY A 17 8.75 -3.06 4.77
N ILE A 18 7.90 -3.59 3.90
CA ILE A 18 6.71 -4.38 4.23
C ILE A 18 7.05 -5.55 5.17
N ILE A 19 6.23 -5.74 6.19
CA ILE A 19 6.46 -6.74 7.23
C ILE A 19 5.95 -8.10 6.74
N SER A 20 6.85 -9.06 6.54
CA SER A 20 6.46 -10.40 6.07
C SER A 20 5.80 -11.22 7.19
N PRO A 21 4.61 -11.83 6.97
CA PRO A 21 3.99 -12.73 7.96
C PRO A 21 4.88 -13.95 8.29
N SER A 22 5.77 -14.33 7.38
CA SER A 22 6.67 -15.48 7.56
C SER A 22 7.86 -15.20 8.48
N ASP A 23 8.15 -13.94 8.79
CA ASP A 23 9.26 -13.56 9.67
C ASP A 23 8.91 -13.67 11.17
N PHE A 24 7.64 -13.90 11.50
CA PHE A 24 7.14 -13.93 12.88
C PHE A 24 6.54 -15.29 13.21
N SER A 25 6.61 -15.68 14.48
CA SER A 25 5.94 -16.90 14.95
C SER A 25 4.42 -16.67 14.99
N SER A 26 3.67 -17.63 14.48
CA SER A 26 2.21 -17.61 14.58
C SER A 26 1.73 -17.74 16.02
N LEU A 27 0.67 -17.01 16.35
CA LEU A 27 -0.07 -17.05 17.61
C LEU A 27 -1.27 -18.03 17.55
N GLY A 28 -1.33 -18.87 16.52
CA GLY A 28 -2.45 -19.78 16.23
C GLY A 28 -3.46 -19.16 15.26
N ALA A 29 -4.68 -19.70 15.19
CA ALA A 29 -5.75 -19.14 14.39
C ALA A 29 -6.55 -18.08 15.16
N LEU A 30 -6.78 -16.90 14.56
CA LEU A 30 -7.65 -15.86 15.11
C LEU A 30 -9.04 -15.94 14.47
N ASN A 31 -10.05 -16.27 15.26
CA ASN A 31 -11.45 -16.32 14.81
C ASN A 31 -12.32 -15.43 15.71
N LEU A 32 -12.75 -14.28 15.19
CA LEU A 32 -13.59 -13.32 15.91
C LEU A 32 -15.02 -13.39 15.34
N SER A 33 -16.00 -13.78 16.14
CA SER A 33 -17.35 -14.11 15.65
C SER A 33 -18.39 -12.99 15.80
N ALA A 34 -18.23 -12.12 16.82
CA ALA A 34 -18.96 -10.87 17.01
C ALA A 34 -18.36 -10.11 18.22
N GLY A 35 -18.69 -8.83 18.35
CA GLY A 35 -18.40 -8.03 19.54
C GLY A 35 -17.22 -7.08 19.39
N THR A 36 -16.81 -6.49 20.52
CA THR A 36 -15.76 -5.47 20.55
C THR A 36 -14.47 -6.04 21.11
N TYR A 37 -13.36 -5.71 20.45
CA TYR A 37 -12.02 -6.10 20.80
C TYR A 37 -11.12 -4.85 20.81
N VAL A 38 -10.09 -4.87 21.64
CA VAL A 38 -9.11 -3.78 21.70
C VAL A 38 -7.73 -4.35 21.41
N ILE A 39 -7.00 -3.70 20.52
CA ILE A 39 -5.56 -3.93 20.37
C ILE A 39 -4.84 -2.74 20.99
N ASP A 40 -4.15 -2.99 22.10
CA ASP A 40 -3.24 -2.00 22.69
C ASP A 40 -1.83 -2.25 22.14
N THR A 41 -1.31 -1.28 21.40
CA THR A 41 0.02 -1.32 20.79
C THR A 41 1.11 -0.78 21.72
N SER A 42 0.73 -0.31 22.91
CA SER A 42 1.63 0.23 23.93
C SER A 42 2.34 -0.86 24.71
N GLY A 43 3.54 -0.56 25.24
CA GLY A 43 4.30 -1.49 26.07
C GLY A 43 4.50 -2.86 25.41
N THR A 44 3.98 -3.91 26.05
CA THR A 44 3.87 -5.25 25.44
C THR A 44 2.52 -5.33 24.72
N PRO A 45 2.50 -5.45 23.37
CA PRO A 45 1.24 -5.40 22.63
C PRO A 45 0.29 -6.54 23.01
N VAL A 46 -0.99 -6.21 23.19
CA VAL A 46 -2.03 -7.20 23.54
C VAL A 46 -3.31 -7.00 22.74
N LEU A 47 -3.95 -8.12 22.39
CA LEU A 47 -5.33 -8.17 21.89
C LEU A 47 -6.25 -8.60 23.03
N LEU A 48 -7.26 -7.79 23.31
CA LEU A 48 -8.21 -7.93 24.41
C LEU A 48 -9.62 -8.17 23.88
N ASP A 49 -10.38 -9.00 24.59
CA ASP A 49 -11.83 -9.07 24.41
C ASP A 49 -12.57 -7.96 25.20
N SER A 50 -13.91 -7.94 25.10
CA SER A 50 -14.76 -6.97 25.82
C SER A 50 -14.73 -7.12 27.35
N GLY A 51 -14.22 -8.24 27.88
CA GLY A 51 -13.98 -8.48 29.29
C GLY A 51 -12.58 -8.09 29.75
N ASN A 52 -11.76 -7.47 28.89
CA ASN A 52 -10.34 -7.19 29.09
C ASN A 52 -9.48 -8.46 29.30
N ASN A 53 -9.92 -9.62 28.82
CA ASN A 53 -9.10 -10.83 28.82
C ASN A 53 -8.13 -10.77 27.64
N VAL A 54 -6.85 -11.11 27.88
CA VAL A 54 -5.84 -11.21 26.84
C VAL A 54 -6.11 -12.45 25.98
N LEU A 55 -6.44 -12.24 24.71
CA LEU A 55 -6.60 -13.29 23.71
C LEU A 55 -5.28 -13.65 23.04
N ALA A 56 -4.43 -12.65 22.81
CA ALA A 56 -3.13 -12.82 22.21
C ALA A 56 -2.15 -11.74 22.69
N THR A 57 -0.87 -12.08 22.72
CA THR A 57 0.23 -11.14 23.02
C THR A 57 1.10 -11.04 21.77
N GLY A 58 1.19 -9.84 21.21
CA GLY A 58 2.00 -9.55 20.03
C GLY A 58 3.48 -9.36 20.39
N VAL A 59 4.26 -9.02 19.39
CA VAL A 59 5.67 -8.65 19.54
C VAL A 59 5.92 -7.25 19.00
N THR A 60 7.04 -6.66 19.41
CA THR A 60 7.47 -5.36 18.91
C THR A 60 8.51 -5.55 17.81
N PHE A 61 8.34 -4.88 16.68
CA PHE A 61 9.28 -4.91 15.55
C PHE A 61 9.81 -3.50 15.26
N ASN A 62 11.13 -3.33 15.20
CA ASN A 62 11.73 -2.06 14.82
C ASN A 62 11.96 -2.03 13.30
N GLN A 63 11.38 -1.02 12.63
CA GLN A 63 11.45 -0.84 11.17
C GLN A 63 12.81 -0.35 10.64
N GLY A 64 13.91 -0.70 11.31
CA GLY A 64 15.28 -0.38 10.89
C GLY A 64 15.76 1.03 11.22
N VAL A 65 15.00 1.80 12.01
CA VAL A 65 15.43 3.11 12.53
C VAL A 65 16.14 2.90 13.87
N PRO A 66 17.34 3.47 14.08
CA PRO A 66 18.01 3.39 15.38
C PRO A 66 17.08 3.77 16.53
N ALA A 67 16.93 2.88 17.52
CA ALA A 67 16.09 3.14 18.70
C ALA A 67 16.54 4.43 19.40
N GLY A 68 15.59 5.36 19.64
CA GLY A 68 15.87 6.66 20.25
C GLY A 68 16.30 7.77 19.27
N ALA A 69 16.45 7.49 17.98
CA ALA A 69 16.50 8.55 16.96
C ALA A 69 15.06 8.95 16.61
N PRO A 70 14.66 10.23 16.76
CA PRO A 70 13.34 10.67 16.31
C PRO A 70 13.29 10.58 14.79
N PHE A 71 12.75 9.49 14.26
CA PHE A 71 12.39 9.41 12.86
C PHE A 71 11.15 10.26 12.68
N LEU A 72 11.36 11.52 12.32
CA LEU A 72 10.31 12.48 12.02
C LEU A 72 9.33 12.71 13.20
N GLY A 73 9.62 12.28 14.43
CA GLY A 73 8.74 12.44 15.59
C GLY A 73 7.76 11.29 15.83
N PHE A 74 7.94 10.12 15.20
CA PHE A 74 7.15 8.91 15.47
C PHE A 74 7.94 7.78 16.12
N ASN A 75 7.21 6.83 16.72
CA ASN A 75 7.77 5.58 17.20
C ASN A 75 8.15 4.67 16.01
N PRO A 76 9.43 4.28 15.86
CA PRO A 76 9.85 3.39 14.79
C PRO A 76 9.46 1.92 15.03
N GLU A 77 8.96 1.61 16.22
CA GLU A 77 8.49 0.28 16.60
C GLU A 77 7.04 0.05 16.17
N VAL A 78 6.74 -1.15 15.68
CA VAL A 78 5.41 -1.62 15.27
C VAL A 78 4.98 -2.74 16.22
N ALA A 79 3.72 -2.72 16.64
CA ALA A 79 3.07 -3.84 17.31
C ALA A 79 2.62 -4.87 16.28
N VAL A 80 3.26 -6.04 16.27
CA VAL A 80 3.03 -7.10 15.28
C VAL A 80 2.28 -8.26 15.92
N PHE A 81 1.17 -8.63 15.30
CA PHE A 81 0.42 -9.84 15.60
C PHE A 81 0.39 -10.72 14.35
N THR A 82 0.84 -11.96 14.48
CA THR A 82 0.90 -12.91 13.37
C THR A 82 0.13 -14.17 13.73
N PHE A 83 -0.71 -14.65 12.82
CA PHE A 83 -1.59 -15.81 13.03
C PHE A 83 -1.48 -16.79 11.85
N ASP A 84 -1.91 -18.03 12.05
CA ASP A 84 -2.01 -19.04 10.98
C ASP A 84 -3.03 -18.59 9.92
N MET A 85 -4.15 -18.06 10.40
CA MET A 85 -5.25 -17.50 9.63
C MET A 85 -5.98 -16.47 10.49
N ILE A 86 -6.54 -15.46 9.84
CA ILE A 86 -7.37 -14.45 10.49
C ILE A 86 -8.75 -14.48 9.84
N ALA A 87 -9.78 -14.73 10.65
CA ALA A 87 -11.18 -14.66 10.28
C ALA A 87 -11.91 -13.70 11.22
N ILE A 88 -12.45 -12.62 10.66
CA ILE A 88 -13.26 -11.62 11.34
C ILE A 88 -14.66 -11.71 10.74
N ASP A 89 -15.63 -12.20 11.52
CA ASP A 89 -17.02 -12.30 11.10
C ASP A 89 -17.72 -10.93 11.13
N ALA A 90 -18.91 -10.88 10.54
CA ALA A 90 -19.74 -9.68 10.52
C ALA A 90 -20.15 -9.25 11.95
N GLY A 91 -20.03 -7.95 12.25
CA GLY A 91 -20.36 -7.39 13.56
C GLY A 91 -19.22 -7.36 14.57
N VAL A 92 -17.99 -7.51 14.09
CA VAL A 92 -16.79 -7.36 14.91
C VAL A 92 -16.28 -5.93 14.80
N THR A 93 -16.06 -5.28 15.94
CA THR A 93 -15.36 -4.00 16.03
C THR A 93 -14.03 -4.23 16.75
N ILE A 94 -12.93 -3.92 16.08
CA ILE A 94 -11.59 -3.90 16.66
C ILE A 94 -11.18 -2.43 16.78
N THR A 95 -10.89 -1.97 17.98
CA THR A 95 -10.32 -0.63 18.20
C THR A 95 -8.84 -0.79 18.51
N ALA A 96 -7.99 -0.21 17.67
CA ALA A 96 -6.55 -0.15 17.89
C ALA A 96 -6.20 1.16 18.59
N ILE A 97 -5.41 1.08 19.66
CA ILE A 97 -4.94 2.22 20.45
C ILE A 97 -3.45 2.05 20.75
N GLY A 98 -2.77 3.14 21.11
CA GLY A 98 -1.41 3.10 21.66
C GLY A 98 -0.39 3.88 20.84
N ASP A 99 0.86 3.83 21.29
CA ASP A 99 1.95 4.67 20.77
C ASP A 99 2.71 4.06 19.58
N ARG A 100 2.34 2.85 19.14
CA ARG A 100 2.95 2.16 17.99
C ARG A 100 1.93 1.92 16.87
N PRO A 101 2.34 1.96 15.59
CA PRO A 101 1.58 1.36 14.51
C PRO A 101 1.24 -0.11 14.76
N LEU A 102 0.20 -0.60 14.09
CA LEU A 102 -0.28 -1.97 14.19
C LEU A 102 0.01 -2.75 12.90
N ALA A 103 0.53 -3.97 13.02
CA ALA A 103 0.56 -4.95 11.93
C ALA A 103 -0.24 -6.21 12.32
N LEU A 104 -1.25 -6.54 11.52
CA LEU A 104 -2.06 -7.75 11.62
C LEU A 104 -1.76 -8.67 10.43
N LEU A 105 -1.02 -9.74 10.69
CA LEU A 105 -0.42 -10.58 9.66
C LEU A 105 -0.97 -12.01 9.72
N SER A 106 -1.24 -12.58 8.56
CA SER A 106 -1.69 -13.96 8.39
C SER A 106 -0.66 -14.77 7.60
N GLN A 107 -0.28 -15.94 8.11
CA GLN A 107 0.54 -16.92 7.40
C GLN A 107 -0.26 -17.76 6.40
N GLY A 108 -1.57 -17.54 6.32
CA GLY A 108 -2.47 -18.05 5.30
C GLY A 108 -3.34 -16.90 4.80
N SER A 109 -4.67 -17.09 4.87
CA SER A 109 -5.64 -16.08 4.43
C SER A 109 -6.02 -15.10 5.55
N PHE A 110 -6.35 -13.88 5.18
CA PHE A 110 -7.04 -12.90 6.03
C PHE A 110 -8.43 -12.65 5.43
N THR A 111 -9.47 -12.86 6.23
CA THR A 111 -10.85 -12.58 5.80
C THR A 111 -11.57 -11.72 6.82
N MET A 112 -12.11 -10.59 6.36
CA MET A 112 -12.99 -9.74 7.13
C MET A 112 -14.35 -9.66 6.44
N ASN A 113 -15.35 -10.30 7.05
CA ASN A 113 -16.72 -10.28 6.61
C ASN A 113 -17.45 -9.08 7.21
N SER A 114 -18.40 -8.53 6.47
CA SER A 114 -19.24 -7.43 6.91
C SER A 114 -20.58 -7.51 6.20
N THR A 115 -21.62 -6.99 6.84
CA THR A 115 -22.94 -6.86 6.23
C THR A 115 -23.50 -5.48 6.55
N ILE A 116 -24.45 -5.00 5.74
CA ILE A 116 -25.12 -3.71 6.01
C ILE A 116 -25.77 -3.69 7.40
N SER A 117 -26.34 -4.81 7.84
CA SER A 117 -27.01 -4.92 9.15
C SER A 117 -26.06 -5.15 10.32
N ASN A 118 -24.84 -5.62 10.06
CA ASN A 118 -23.86 -5.96 11.08
C ASN A 118 -22.45 -5.65 10.54
N PRO A 119 -22.06 -4.36 10.53
CA PRO A 119 -20.81 -3.94 9.93
C PRO A 119 -19.63 -4.37 10.81
N SER A 120 -18.53 -4.76 10.17
CA SER A 120 -17.26 -4.97 10.86
C SER A 120 -16.31 -3.82 10.61
N VAL A 121 -15.57 -3.43 11.64
CA VAL A 121 -14.69 -2.25 11.63
C VAL A 121 -13.37 -2.58 12.32
N ILE A 122 -12.25 -2.17 11.71
CA ILE A 122 -10.96 -1.99 12.37
C ILE A 122 -10.73 -0.47 12.46
N ASP A 123 -10.85 0.06 13.66
CA ASP A 123 -10.77 1.49 13.94
C ASP A 123 -9.42 1.84 14.58
N GLY A 124 -8.61 2.59 13.85
CA GLY A 124 -7.39 3.24 14.32
C GLY A 124 -7.45 4.75 14.08
N SER A 125 -8.64 5.34 14.11
CA SER A 125 -8.81 6.78 13.91
C SER A 125 -8.27 7.61 15.08
N GLY A 126 -7.85 8.84 14.77
CA GLY A 126 -7.50 9.85 15.76
C GLY A 126 -8.75 10.43 16.42
N GLN A 127 -8.66 10.74 17.70
CA GLN A 127 -9.77 11.31 18.46
C GLN A 127 -9.97 12.79 18.16
N ASP A 128 -11.22 13.24 18.29
CA ASP A 128 -11.57 14.65 18.16
C ASP A 128 -10.94 15.50 19.28
N GLY A 129 -10.58 16.74 18.95
CA GLY A 129 -10.10 17.72 19.92
C GLY A 129 -11.21 18.24 20.84
N GLY A 130 -10.85 18.53 22.09
CA GLY A 130 -11.75 19.07 23.10
C GLY A 130 -12.25 20.47 22.77
N ALA A 131 -13.53 20.72 23.03
CA ALA A 131 -14.14 22.04 22.86
C ALA A 131 -13.49 23.08 23.80
N GLY A 132 -13.40 24.34 23.33
CA GLY A 132 -12.91 25.44 24.15
C GLY A 132 -13.92 25.86 25.24
N LEU A 133 -13.46 26.64 26.23
CA LEU A 133 -14.28 27.11 27.35
C LEU A 133 -14.68 28.59 27.17
N ASN A 134 -15.98 28.88 27.14
CA ASN A 134 -16.46 30.27 27.05
C ASN A 134 -16.51 30.98 28.41
N ALA A 135 -16.39 32.30 28.40
CA ALA A 135 -16.53 33.12 29.60
C ALA A 135 -17.94 32.95 30.19
N GLY A 136 -18.00 32.54 31.46
CA GLY A 136 -19.26 32.31 32.19
C GLY A 136 -19.83 30.90 32.12
N GLN A 137 -19.19 29.97 31.39
CA GLN A 137 -19.50 28.54 31.52
C GLN A 137 -18.82 27.99 32.78
N ALA A 138 -19.60 27.34 33.64
CA ALA A 138 -19.08 26.57 34.76
C ALA A 138 -18.65 25.19 34.23
N GLY A 139 -17.36 24.91 34.26
CA GLY A 139 -16.80 23.62 33.89
C GLY A 139 -15.42 23.46 34.53
N ASP A 140 -15.01 22.22 34.79
CA ASP A 140 -13.67 21.93 35.30
C ASP A 140 -12.65 22.26 34.20
N PRO A 141 -11.69 23.19 34.40
CA PRO A 141 -10.76 23.63 33.36
C PRO A 141 -9.87 22.53 32.76
N GLY A 142 -9.81 21.36 33.41
CA GLY A 142 -9.00 20.21 33.04
C GLY A 142 -9.39 19.58 31.70
N ASP A 143 -10.68 19.51 31.36
CA ASP A 143 -11.16 18.72 30.21
C ASP A 143 -11.42 19.54 28.93
N PHE A 144 -11.51 20.87 29.05
CA PHE A 144 -11.74 21.73 27.89
C PHE A 144 -10.46 21.92 27.10
N GLY A 145 -10.57 22.02 25.78
CA GLY A 145 -9.46 22.41 24.92
C GLY A 145 -8.27 21.46 24.93
N LEU A 146 -8.42 20.22 25.41
CA LEU A 146 -7.38 19.21 25.26
C LEU A 146 -7.27 18.76 23.80
N GLY A 147 -6.06 18.50 23.34
CA GLY A 147 -5.83 17.86 22.05
C GLY A 147 -6.40 16.44 22.01
N GLY A 148 -6.88 16.05 20.84
CA GLY A 148 -7.32 14.68 20.59
C GLY A 148 -6.14 13.72 20.62
N VAL A 149 -6.31 12.55 21.25
CA VAL A 149 -5.30 11.48 21.22
C VAL A 149 -5.20 10.93 19.79
N GLY A 150 -3.99 10.65 19.32
CA GLY A 150 -3.78 10.00 18.02
C GLY A 150 -4.26 8.54 17.99
N GLY A 151 -4.45 8.00 16.79
CA GLY A 151 -4.61 6.56 16.59
C GLY A 151 -3.31 5.79 16.89
N PRO A 152 -3.24 4.47 16.63
CA PRO A 152 -2.03 3.67 16.87
C PRO A 152 -0.82 4.26 16.15
N GLY A 153 0.13 4.80 16.93
CA GLY A 153 1.33 5.49 16.44
C GLY A 153 1.11 6.91 15.92
N GLY A 154 -0.11 7.43 15.93
CA GLY A 154 -0.48 8.77 15.46
C GLY A 154 -0.15 9.88 16.46
N GLY A 155 0.10 11.09 15.94
CA GLY A 155 0.40 12.27 16.77
C GLY A 155 -0.83 12.79 17.51
N ALA A 156 -0.66 13.24 18.76
CA ALA A 156 -1.71 13.94 19.49
C ALA A 156 -1.96 15.35 18.93
N GLY A 157 -3.19 15.82 19.02
CA GLY A 157 -3.53 17.21 18.73
C GLY A 157 -2.94 18.17 19.78
N GLY A 158 -2.74 19.42 19.40
CA GLY A 158 -2.25 20.45 20.32
C GLY A 158 -3.34 20.97 21.25
N ASP A 159 -3.00 21.20 22.51
CA ASP A 159 -3.89 21.81 23.49
C ASP A 159 -4.19 23.29 23.18
N GLY A 160 -5.44 23.68 23.39
CA GLY A 160 -5.87 25.08 23.37
C GLY A 160 -5.37 25.84 24.59
N SER A 161 -4.88 27.06 24.39
CA SER A 161 -4.27 27.83 25.47
C SER A 161 -5.30 28.53 26.37
N LEU A 162 -4.92 28.74 27.63
CA LEU A 162 -5.73 29.42 28.65
C LEU A 162 -5.35 30.90 28.77
N ARG A 163 -6.35 31.77 28.83
CA ARG A 163 -6.15 33.20 29.11
C ARG A 163 -5.96 33.42 30.62
N ALA A 164 -4.79 33.93 31.01
CA ALA A 164 -4.44 34.14 32.41
C ALA A 164 -5.37 35.12 33.18
N ALA A 165 -5.93 36.14 32.51
CA ALA A 165 -6.90 37.07 33.09
C ALA A 165 -7.69 37.85 32.02
N PRO A 166 -8.91 38.36 32.33
CA PRO A 166 -9.56 39.38 31.51
C PRO A 166 -8.65 40.60 31.33
N GLY A 167 -8.35 40.95 30.08
CA GLY A 167 -7.41 42.02 29.70
C GLY A 167 -5.96 41.60 29.49
N GLY A 168 -5.59 40.34 29.81
CA GLY A 168 -4.24 39.81 29.61
C GLY A 168 -3.89 39.49 28.14
N PRO A 169 -2.60 39.25 27.84
CA PRO A 169 -2.14 38.87 26.51
C PRO A 169 -2.79 37.56 26.07
N TYR A 170 -2.94 37.39 24.76
CA TYR A 170 -3.48 36.19 24.16
C TYR A 170 -2.35 35.19 23.87
N PRO A 171 -2.22 34.09 24.63
CA PRO A 171 -1.17 33.11 24.39
C PRO A 171 -1.40 32.34 23.09
N LYS A 172 -0.30 31.81 22.54
CA LYS A 172 -0.33 30.79 21.49
C LYS A 172 -0.79 29.46 22.09
N ALA A 173 -1.58 28.69 21.35
CA ALA A 173 -1.87 27.30 21.67
C ALA A 173 -0.72 26.36 21.30
N ASP A 174 -0.80 25.12 21.75
CA ASP A 174 0.21 24.12 21.46
C ASP A 174 0.10 23.63 20.01
N ASP A 175 1.24 23.27 19.45
CA ASP A 175 1.32 22.62 18.15
C ASP A 175 0.85 21.16 18.28
N GLY A 176 0.34 20.58 17.20
CA GLY A 176 0.08 19.14 17.16
C GLY A 176 1.39 18.35 17.00
N ASP A 177 1.39 17.12 17.50
CA ASP A 177 2.54 16.23 17.41
C ASP A 177 2.68 15.58 16.03
N GLY A 178 3.91 15.21 15.69
CA GLY A 178 4.29 14.57 14.42
C GLY A 178 4.94 15.52 13.41
N PRO A 179 5.54 14.98 12.34
CA PRO A 179 6.32 15.74 11.35
C PRO A 179 5.47 16.65 10.45
N GLY A 180 4.18 16.35 10.35
CA GLY A 180 3.17 17.21 9.72
C GLY A 180 2.29 17.92 10.74
N GLY A 181 2.71 17.99 12.00
CA GLY A 181 1.93 18.57 13.10
C GLY A 181 1.45 19.98 12.79
N GLY A 182 0.17 20.23 13.05
CA GLY A 182 -0.44 21.54 12.81
C GLY A 182 0.05 22.59 13.80
N PHE A 183 0.38 23.78 13.31
CA PHE A 183 0.73 24.91 14.18
C PHE A 183 -0.44 25.39 15.03
N GLY A 184 -0.19 25.59 16.32
CA GLY A 184 -1.13 26.17 17.28
C GLY A 184 -1.42 27.64 17.01
N GLY A 185 -2.69 28.01 17.05
CA GLY A 185 -3.17 29.36 16.79
C GLY A 185 -2.83 30.36 17.89
N PHE A 186 -2.54 31.60 17.50
CA PHE A 186 -2.45 32.73 18.43
C PHE A 186 -3.84 33.18 18.87
N GLY A 187 -4.03 33.45 20.16
CA GLY A 187 -5.31 33.99 20.64
C GLY A 187 -5.61 35.41 20.13
N GLY A 188 -6.87 35.83 20.25
CA GLY A 188 -7.39 37.09 19.73
C GLY A 188 -8.62 36.91 18.83
N LEU A 189 -9.02 37.95 18.11
CA LEU A 189 -10.14 37.85 17.15
C LEU A 189 -9.72 36.97 15.97
N GLY A 190 -10.44 35.87 15.75
CA GLY A 190 -10.19 34.96 14.63
C GLY A 190 -9.06 33.95 14.86
N SER A 191 -8.68 33.69 16.11
CA SER A 191 -7.71 32.65 16.50
C SER A 191 -8.05 31.28 15.89
N ARG A 192 -7.11 30.70 15.13
CA ARG A 192 -7.26 29.40 14.47
C ARG A 192 -5.97 28.59 14.51
N GLY A 193 -6.09 27.30 14.81
CA GLY A 193 -5.02 26.32 14.61
C GLY A 193 -4.94 25.86 13.15
N ASN A 194 -3.76 25.40 12.74
CA ASN A 194 -3.55 24.78 11.43
C ASN A 194 -3.87 23.29 11.48
N GLY A 195 -4.43 22.76 10.39
CA GLY A 195 -4.58 21.31 10.22
C GLY A 195 -3.23 20.62 9.97
N ALA A 196 -3.15 19.35 10.34
CA ALA A 196 -1.94 18.55 10.14
C ALA A 196 -1.85 17.98 8.71
N GLY A 197 -0.64 17.65 8.25
CA GLY A 197 -0.41 16.97 6.98
C GLY A 197 0.11 15.54 7.15
N PHE A 198 -0.25 14.63 6.25
CA PHE A 198 0.37 13.32 6.01
C PHE A 198 -0.17 12.82 4.68
N GLY A 199 0.65 12.44 3.69
CA GLY A 199 0.15 12.14 2.34
C GLY A 199 -0.31 13.40 1.58
N GLY A 200 -1.30 14.10 2.12
CA GLY A 200 -1.75 15.42 1.70
C GLY A 200 -1.35 16.53 2.69
N PHE A 201 -1.50 17.79 2.25
CA PHE A 201 -1.25 18.97 3.07
C PHE A 201 -2.44 19.25 4.01
N GLY A 202 -2.16 19.79 5.18
CA GLY A 202 -3.17 20.38 6.06
C GLY A 202 -3.52 21.82 5.68
N GLY A 203 -4.72 22.27 6.04
CA GLY A 203 -5.19 23.63 5.83
C GLY A 203 -4.60 24.63 6.83
N GLY A 204 -4.26 25.83 6.35
CA GLY A 204 -3.76 26.91 7.19
C GLY A 204 -4.87 27.73 7.87
N GLY A 205 -4.69 28.03 9.16
CA GLY A 205 -5.51 28.99 9.88
C GLY A 205 -5.37 30.42 9.36
N PHE A 206 -6.24 31.34 9.82
CA PHE A 206 -6.22 32.75 9.41
C PHE A 206 -4.88 33.40 9.78
N GLY A 207 -4.08 33.80 8.79
CA GLY A 207 -2.77 34.43 8.99
C GLY A 207 -1.62 33.47 9.28
N GLY A 208 -1.87 32.15 9.27
CA GLY A 208 -0.83 31.13 9.36
C GLY A 208 -0.28 30.78 7.97
N THR A 209 1.04 30.62 7.87
CA THR A 209 1.66 29.99 6.69
C THR A 209 1.30 28.51 6.71
N VAL A 210 0.74 27.98 5.61
CA VAL A 210 0.64 26.53 5.40
C VAL A 210 2.07 26.01 5.43
N THR A 211 2.40 25.17 6.40
CA THR A 211 3.74 24.59 6.44
C THR A 211 3.73 23.31 5.63
N ASP A 212 4.48 23.36 4.52
CA ASP A 212 4.69 22.30 3.55
C ASP A 212 5.34 21.05 4.17
N SER A 213 4.58 20.19 4.85
CA SER A 213 5.11 18.88 5.23
C SER A 213 4.07 17.78 5.11
N SER A 214 3.61 17.50 3.88
CA SER A 214 3.28 16.11 3.57
C SER A 214 4.56 15.28 3.69
N TYR A 215 4.47 14.12 4.33
CA TYR A 215 5.61 13.23 4.54
C TYR A 215 5.23 11.78 4.26
N GLY A 216 6.25 10.95 4.35
CA GLY A 216 6.14 9.50 4.39
C GLY A 216 6.25 8.80 3.06
N ASP A 217 6.61 7.52 3.14
CA ASP A 217 6.64 6.57 2.04
C ASP A 217 6.32 5.20 2.62
N LEU A 218 5.12 4.68 2.32
CA LEU A 218 4.66 3.40 2.86
C LEU A 218 5.41 2.20 2.28
N LYS A 219 6.22 2.38 1.24
CA LYS A 219 7.13 1.33 0.73
C LYS A 219 8.35 1.17 1.62
N GLU A 220 8.72 2.20 2.39
CA GLU A 220 9.86 2.18 3.29
C GLU A 220 9.43 1.93 4.74
N HIS A 221 8.39 2.61 5.22
CA HIS A 221 7.97 2.56 6.62
C HIS A 221 6.46 2.66 6.79
N LEU A 222 5.91 1.87 7.69
CA LEU A 222 4.56 2.05 8.22
C LEU A 222 4.55 3.30 9.13
N GLN A 223 3.84 4.34 8.69
CA GLN A 223 3.82 5.66 9.33
C GLN A 223 2.39 6.16 9.54
N ALA A 224 2.16 6.75 10.71
CA ALA A 224 0.87 7.30 11.10
C ALA A 224 0.75 8.79 10.74
N GLY A 225 -0.46 9.32 10.93
CA GLY A 225 -0.80 10.73 10.76
C GLY A 225 -0.32 11.62 11.91
N SER A 226 -0.31 12.93 11.66
CA SER A 226 0.06 13.96 12.63
C SER A 226 -1.17 14.64 13.23
N GLY A 227 -1.03 15.18 14.45
CA GLY A 227 -2.08 15.91 15.13
C GLY A 227 -2.23 17.35 14.64
N GLY A 228 -3.44 17.88 14.69
CA GLY A 228 -3.75 19.27 14.36
C GLY A 228 -3.38 20.24 15.49
N GLY A 229 -3.13 21.51 15.17
CA GLY A 229 -2.76 22.52 16.17
C GLY A 229 -3.97 23.00 16.99
N GLY A 230 -3.76 23.27 18.28
CA GLY A 230 -4.78 23.91 19.12
C GLY A 230 -5.08 25.34 18.68
N ALA A 231 -6.08 25.98 19.27
CA ALA A 231 -6.33 27.41 19.07
C ALA A 231 -6.24 28.19 20.38
N GLY A 232 -5.75 29.42 20.31
CA GLY A 232 -5.70 30.31 21.47
C GLY A 232 -7.08 30.90 21.82
N PRO A 233 -7.23 31.47 23.03
CA PRO A 233 -8.49 32.04 23.49
C PRO A 233 -8.84 33.32 22.70
N ASN A 234 -10.11 33.74 22.72
CA ASN A 234 -10.56 34.96 22.07
C ASN A 234 -11.23 35.93 23.07
N VAL A 235 -11.88 36.99 22.59
CA VAL A 235 -12.53 38.00 23.46
C VAL A 235 -13.67 37.45 24.32
N VAL A 236 -14.26 36.30 23.94
CA VAL A 236 -15.36 35.63 24.66
C VAL A 236 -15.00 34.25 25.22
N ALA A 237 -13.85 33.67 24.84
CA ALA A 237 -13.36 32.37 25.31
C ALA A 237 -12.20 32.51 26.30
N VAL A 238 -12.26 31.77 27.41
CA VAL A 238 -11.22 31.76 28.44
C VAL A 238 -10.15 30.71 28.11
N LYS A 239 -10.54 29.57 27.51
CA LYS A 239 -9.63 28.56 26.96
C LYS A 239 -10.01 28.30 25.51
N GLY A 240 -9.03 28.24 24.61
CA GLY A 240 -9.30 27.87 23.22
C GLY A 240 -9.50 26.35 23.06
N PRO A 241 -10.04 25.90 21.91
CA PRO A 241 -10.21 24.48 21.62
C PRO A 241 -8.89 23.76 21.31
N GLY A 242 -8.87 22.44 21.51
CA GLY A 242 -7.75 21.58 21.15
C GLY A 242 -7.86 21.05 19.72
N GLY A 243 -6.71 20.71 19.12
CA GLY A 243 -6.63 20.12 17.78
C GLY A 243 -7.05 18.65 17.76
N GLY A 244 -7.42 18.14 16.59
CA GLY A 244 -7.74 16.71 16.42
C GLY A 244 -6.48 15.84 16.37
N GLY A 245 -6.56 14.60 16.87
CA GLY A 245 -5.47 13.63 16.82
C GLY A 245 -5.22 13.12 15.40
N GLY A 246 -3.97 12.77 15.08
CA GLY A 246 -3.62 12.13 13.80
C GLY A 246 -4.14 10.71 13.72
N GLY A 247 -4.57 10.29 12.53
CA GLY A 247 -4.95 8.90 12.27
C GLY A 247 -3.80 7.93 12.50
N GLY A 248 -4.10 6.69 12.90
CA GLY A 248 -3.09 5.67 13.17
C GLY A 248 -2.45 5.07 11.92
N ALA A 249 -1.56 4.11 12.11
CA ALA A 249 -1.02 3.32 11.02
C ALA A 249 -1.28 1.83 11.20
N ILE A 250 -1.83 1.21 10.15
CA ILE A 250 -2.24 -0.19 10.15
C ILE A 250 -1.69 -0.91 8.91
N GLU A 251 -0.99 -2.01 9.12
CA GLU A 251 -0.60 -2.96 8.08
C GLU A 251 -1.42 -4.24 8.22
N ILE A 252 -1.99 -4.70 7.11
CA ILE A 252 -2.72 -5.97 7.02
C ILE A 252 -2.07 -6.81 5.92
N GLY A 253 -1.56 -7.97 6.35
CA GLY A 253 -0.78 -8.87 5.50
C GLY A 253 -1.36 -10.27 5.46
N ALA A 254 -1.33 -10.90 4.29
CA ALA A 254 -1.61 -12.33 4.14
C ALA A 254 -0.64 -12.97 3.14
N THR A 255 -0.30 -14.23 3.33
CA THR A 255 0.57 -14.96 2.38
C THR A 255 -0.19 -15.56 1.21
N THR A 256 -1.53 -15.64 1.28
CA THR A 256 -2.38 -16.17 0.21
C THR A 256 -3.36 -15.12 -0.31
N THR A 257 -4.41 -14.84 0.45
CA THR A 257 -5.51 -13.97 0.04
C THR A 257 -5.91 -13.06 1.20
N LEU A 258 -6.08 -11.79 0.90
CA LEU A 258 -6.69 -10.79 1.75
C LEU A 258 -8.07 -10.43 1.18
N THR A 259 -9.13 -10.79 1.90
CA THR A 259 -10.51 -10.42 1.56
C THR A 259 -11.06 -9.43 2.58
N LEU A 260 -11.37 -8.22 2.13
CA LEU A 260 -11.78 -7.09 2.97
C LEU A 260 -13.18 -6.60 2.59
N ASN A 261 -14.19 -7.04 3.32
CA ASN A 261 -15.58 -6.59 3.13
C ASN A 261 -16.02 -5.58 4.20
N GLY A 262 -15.25 -5.44 5.28
CA GLY A 262 -15.48 -4.47 6.35
C GLY A 262 -14.82 -3.12 6.12
N MET A 263 -14.79 -2.30 7.17
CA MET A 263 -14.17 -0.99 7.16
C MET A 263 -12.84 -0.99 7.91
N ILE A 264 -11.83 -0.35 7.35
CA ILE A 264 -10.63 0.09 8.06
C ILE A 264 -10.67 1.60 8.11
N ASP A 265 -10.71 2.18 9.31
CA ASP A 265 -10.70 3.63 9.49
C ASP A 265 -9.44 4.05 10.26
N VAL A 266 -8.57 4.80 9.58
CA VAL A 266 -7.42 5.49 10.16
C VAL A 266 -7.52 6.99 9.88
N GLY A 267 -8.73 7.54 9.88
CA GLY A 267 -8.98 8.97 9.73
C GLY A 267 -8.38 9.81 10.85
N GLY A 268 -8.06 11.06 10.55
CA GLY A 268 -7.69 12.05 11.55
C GLY A 268 -8.91 12.57 12.30
N GLY A 269 -8.72 12.94 13.56
CA GLY A 269 -9.73 13.54 14.42
C GLY A 269 -10.09 14.96 13.99
N ASN A 270 -11.34 15.35 14.24
CA ASN A 270 -11.82 16.70 14.01
C ASN A 270 -11.28 17.66 15.06
N PRO A 271 -11.13 18.96 14.75
CA PRO A 271 -10.77 19.93 15.76
C PRO A 271 -11.90 20.19 16.74
N GLY A 272 -11.53 20.57 17.95
CA GLY A 272 -12.46 21.19 18.88
C GLY A 272 -12.97 22.54 18.36
N GLY A 273 -14.20 22.88 18.75
CA GLY A 273 -14.81 24.18 18.46
C GLY A 273 -15.03 25.04 19.70
N ALA A 274 -15.02 26.37 19.53
CA ALA A 274 -15.67 27.31 20.45
C ALA A 274 -16.01 28.62 19.72
N ASN A 275 -17.29 28.94 19.53
CA ASN A 275 -17.77 30.21 18.93
C ASN A 275 -16.97 30.65 17.67
N ALA A 276 -16.00 31.57 17.85
CA ALA A 276 -15.18 32.18 16.79
C ALA A 276 -13.72 31.66 16.73
N THR A 277 -13.39 30.62 17.49
CA THR A 277 -12.09 29.92 17.49
C THR A 277 -12.25 28.49 16.97
N LEU A 278 -11.38 28.08 16.06
CA LEU A 278 -11.34 26.73 15.52
C LEU A 278 -9.91 26.20 15.62
N ALA A 279 -9.72 25.05 16.25
CA ALA A 279 -8.45 24.35 16.16
C ALA A 279 -8.27 23.71 14.76
N GLY A 280 -7.12 23.08 14.54
CA GLY A 280 -6.84 22.30 13.34
C GLY A 280 -7.21 20.83 13.48
N GLY A 281 -7.67 20.21 12.40
CA GLY A 281 -7.92 18.77 12.35
C GLY A 281 -6.62 17.96 12.19
N GLY A 282 -6.63 16.73 12.69
CA GLY A 282 -5.53 15.79 12.49
C GLY A 282 -5.52 15.27 11.05
N SER A 283 -4.35 14.85 10.56
CA SER A 283 -4.26 14.22 9.23
C SER A 283 -4.78 12.79 9.26
N GLY A 284 -5.14 12.25 8.10
CA GLY A 284 -5.33 10.81 7.95
C GLY A 284 -4.06 10.02 8.29
N GLY A 285 -4.23 8.72 8.49
CA GLY A 285 -3.21 7.75 8.82
C GLY A 285 -2.68 6.96 7.63
N GLY A 286 -1.89 5.92 7.92
CA GLY A 286 -1.26 5.06 6.91
C GLY A 286 -1.87 3.66 6.89
N VAL A 287 -2.24 3.16 5.70
CA VAL A 287 -2.69 1.78 5.54
C VAL A 287 -1.82 1.05 4.53
N ILE A 288 -1.31 -0.12 4.92
CA ILE A 288 -0.65 -1.06 3.99
C ILE A 288 -1.52 -2.32 3.91
N LEU A 289 -1.95 -2.66 2.70
CA LEU A 289 -2.61 -3.94 2.42
C LEU A 289 -1.70 -4.76 1.53
N HIS A 290 -1.37 -6.00 1.91
CA HIS A 290 -0.50 -6.82 1.09
C HIS A 290 -0.83 -8.32 1.13
N ALA A 291 -1.01 -8.91 -0.03
CA ALA A 291 -1.19 -10.35 -0.23
C ALA A 291 -1.06 -10.67 -1.73
N PRO A 292 -0.75 -11.91 -2.14
CA PRO A 292 -0.78 -12.28 -3.56
C PRO A 292 -2.10 -11.90 -4.26
N THR A 293 -3.23 -12.06 -3.56
CA THR A 293 -4.54 -11.58 -3.98
C THR A 293 -5.14 -10.68 -2.91
N VAL A 294 -5.46 -9.44 -3.27
CA VAL A 294 -6.21 -8.48 -2.44
C VAL A 294 -7.56 -8.24 -3.11
N ASP A 295 -8.65 -8.51 -2.40
CA ASP A 295 -10.02 -8.44 -2.93
C ASP A 295 -11.02 -8.03 -1.82
N GLY A 296 -12.27 -7.77 -2.19
CA GLY A 296 -13.38 -7.50 -1.27
C GLY A 296 -14.25 -6.35 -1.73
N SER A 297 -15.23 -5.98 -0.89
CA SER A 297 -16.15 -4.86 -1.13
C SER A 297 -16.18 -3.82 -0.01
N GLY A 298 -15.12 -3.78 0.80
CA GLY A 298 -15.00 -2.94 1.98
C GLY A 298 -14.47 -1.54 1.71
N ASP A 299 -14.37 -0.76 2.79
CA ASP A 299 -13.91 0.62 2.78
C ASP A 299 -12.57 0.75 3.53
N VAL A 300 -11.61 1.46 2.93
CA VAL A 300 -10.32 1.80 3.55
C VAL A 300 -10.20 3.32 3.59
N LEU A 301 -10.31 3.87 4.79
CA LEU A 301 -10.53 5.29 5.03
C LEU A 301 -9.32 5.87 5.76
N ALA A 302 -8.58 6.75 5.09
CA ALA A 302 -7.45 7.50 5.65
C ALA A 302 -7.70 9.00 5.43
N ARG A 303 -8.86 9.49 5.87
CA ARG A 303 -9.26 10.90 5.64
C ARG A 303 -8.61 11.86 6.62
N GLY A 304 -8.39 13.09 6.20
CA GLY A 304 -8.07 14.19 7.12
C GLY A 304 -9.29 14.61 7.94
N GLY A 305 -9.09 14.93 9.22
CA GLY A 305 -10.14 15.44 10.10
C GLY A 305 -10.42 16.92 9.89
N GLY A 306 -11.62 17.39 10.17
CA GLY A 306 -11.96 18.80 9.96
C GLY A 306 -13.45 19.09 10.09
N PRO A 307 -13.84 20.32 10.46
CA PRO A 307 -15.23 20.70 10.49
C PRO A 307 -15.68 20.98 9.05
N ALA A 308 -16.91 20.61 8.70
CA ALA A 308 -17.53 21.04 7.45
C ALA A 308 -17.54 22.59 7.36
N GLY A 309 -16.55 23.19 6.69
CA GLY A 309 -16.52 24.62 6.34
C GLY A 309 -15.44 25.51 6.99
N GLY A 310 -14.36 24.99 7.60
CA GLY A 310 -13.27 25.81 8.16
C GLY A 310 -11.89 25.62 7.48
N PRO A 311 -10.99 26.63 7.44
CA PRO A 311 -9.68 26.59 6.78
C PRO A 311 -8.59 25.75 7.48
N GLY A 312 -8.90 25.02 8.56
CA GLY A 312 -7.92 24.25 9.35
C GLY A 312 -8.07 22.72 9.27
N ALA A 313 -8.57 22.17 8.17
CA ALA A 313 -8.73 20.72 8.03
C ALA A 313 -7.38 20.01 7.90
N GLY A 314 -7.27 18.78 8.39
CA GLY A 314 -6.13 17.92 8.13
C GLY A 314 -6.08 17.43 6.69
N GLY A 315 -4.88 17.10 6.21
CA GLY A 315 -4.65 16.42 4.94
C GLY A 315 -5.08 14.95 5.01
N GLY A 316 -5.50 14.39 3.87
CA GLY A 316 -5.78 12.95 3.78
C GLY A 316 -4.50 12.14 3.76
N GLY A 317 -4.51 10.94 4.32
CA GLY A 317 -3.37 10.08 4.62
C GLY A 317 -2.80 9.29 3.44
N ARG A 318 -2.31 8.07 3.70
CA ARG A 318 -1.70 7.22 2.68
C ARG A 318 -2.28 5.82 2.70
N ILE A 319 -2.52 5.26 1.52
CA ILE A 319 -2.92 3.86 1.35
C ILE A 319 -1.98 3.23 0.32
N LEU A 320 -1.35 2.12 0.68
CA LEU A 320 -0.53 1.30 -0.20
C LEU A 320 -1.16 -0.09 -0.32
N VAL A 321 -1.40 -0.54 -1.55
CA VAL A 321 -1.87 -1.90 -1.84
C VAL A 321 -0.83 -2.64 -2.67
N LEU A 322 -0.44 -3.82 -2.20
CA LEU A 322 0.56 -4.66 -2.84
C LEU A 322 0.02 -6.06 -3.12
N ASN A 323 0.01 -6.44 -4.39
CA ASN A 323 -0.46 -7.75 -4.85
C ASN A 323 0.47 -8.33 -5.92
N SER A 324 0.18 -9.57 -6.34
CA SER A 324 1.06 -10.31 -7.26
C SER A 324 1.16 -9.73 -8.66
N ASP A 325 0.19 -8.90 -9.07
CA ASP A 325 0.13 -8.29 -10.41
C ASP A 325 0.27 -6.75 -10.38
N GLY A 326 0.31 -6.13 -9.20
CA GLY A 326 0.41 -4.69 -9.02
C GLY A 326 -0.87 -3.92 -9.36
N SER A 327 -1.99 -4.62 -9.57
CA SER A 327 -3.25 -4.03 -10.00
C SER A 327 -4.04 -3.39 -8.85
N GLU A 328 -4.91 -2.44 -9.19
CA GLU A 328 -5.88 -1.88 -8.25
C GLU A 328 -7.03 -2.87 -7.98
N PRO A 329 -7.35 -3.17 -6.71
CA PRO A 329 -8.48 -4.05 -6.36
C PRO A 329 -9.81 -3.35 -6.65
N SER A 330 -10.49 -3.79 -7.71
CA SER A 330 -11.71 -3.14 -8.25
C SER A 330 -12.94 -3.07 -7.33
N GLY A 331 -12.97 -3.86 -6.24
CA GLY A 331 -14.10 -3.90 -5.32
C GLY A 331 -13.95 -3.03 -4.07
N LEU A 332 -12.74 -2.57 -3.73
CA LEU A 332 -12.49 -1.78 -2.53
C LEU A 332 -12.74 -0.28 -2.76
N THR A 333 -13.34 0.39 -1.78
CA THR A 333 -13.34 1.85 -1.73
C THR A 333 -12.10 2.34 -0.99
N LEU A 334 -11.22 3.07 -1.67
CA LEU A 334 -10.04 3.67 -1.06
C LEU A 334 -10.24 5.19 -0.96
N ASP A 335 -10.26 5.73 0.26
CA ASP A 335 -10.60 7.14 0.51
C ASP A 335 -9.52 7.84 1.34
N VAL A 336 -8.75 8.69 0.65
CA VAL A 336 -7.74 9.60 1.23
C VAL A 336 -8.19 11.06 1.14
N SER A 337 -9.49 11.33 1.16
CA SER A 337 -10.03 12.68 0.98
C SER A 337 -9.80 13.59 2.19
N THR A 338 -10.11 14.87 2.00
CA THR A 338 -10.24 15.85 3.08
C THR A 338 -11.69 16.27 3.20
N VAL A 339 -12.12 16.66 4.39
CA VAL A 339 -13.53 16.96 4.69
C VAL A 339 -13.95 18.41 4.39
N THR A 340 -13.15 19.20 3.64
CA THR A 340 -13.49 20.62 3.38
C THR A 340 -13.22 21.12 1.95
N PRO A 341 -14.04 22.05 1.43
CA PRO A 341 -13.84 22.69 0.13
C PRO A 341 -12.93 23.94 0.19
N PHE A 342 -12.30 24.23 1.34
CA PHE A 342 -11.46 25.41 1.49
C PHE A 342 -10.09 25.19 0.81
N VAL A 343 -9.47 26.28 0.32
CA VAL A 343 -8.14 26.23 -0.30
C VAL A 343 -7.10 25.97 0.79
N GLY A 344 -6.35 24.87 0.70
CA GLY A 344 -5.30 24.55 1.67
C GLY A 344 -5.07 23.04 1.83
N PRO A 345 -6.03 22.31 2.42
CA PRO A 345 -5.88 20.88 2.60
C PRO A 345 -5.95 20.14 1.26
N THR A 346 -5.11 19.12 1.07
CA THR A 346 -5.15 18.27 -0.13
C THR A 346 -5.48 16.84 0.23
N PRO A 347 -6.12 16.09 -0.69
CA PRO A 347 -6.20 14.65 -0.57
C PRO A 347 -4.82 14.03 -0.40
N GLY A 348 -4.83 12.84 0.17
CA GLY A 348 -3.66 12.00 0.34
C GLY A 348 -3.25 11.24 -0.89
N ILE A 349 -2.51 10.16 -0.67
CA ILE A 349 -1.87 9.36 -1.72
C ILE A 349 -2.38 7.92 -1.63
N ILE A 350 -2.81 7.39 -2.77
CA ILE A 350 -3.09 5.97 -2.96
C ILE A 350 -2.05 5.43 -3.93
N GLU A 351 -1.39 4.34 -3.55
CA GLU A 351 -0.37 3.67 -4.35
C GLU A 351 -0.70 2.19 -4.52
N PHE A 352 -0.38 1.69 -5.70
CA PHE A 352 -0.44 0.27 -6.05
C PHE A 352 0.95 -0.20 -6.45
N GLY A 353 1.26 -1.46 -6.17
CA GLY A 353 2.55 -2.02 -6.52
C GLY A 353 2.61 -3.52 -6.42
N LEU A 354 3.71 -4.07 -6.92
CA LEU A 354 3.97 -5.50 -6.79
C LEU A 354 4.34 -5.83 -5.35
N LEU A 355 3.83 -6.96 -4.86
CA LEU A 355 4.28 -7.55 -3.61
C LEU A 355 5.81 -7.73 -3.64
N PRO A 356 6.57 -7.22 -2.65
CA PRO A 356 8.00 -7.44 -2.58
C PRO A 356 8.28 -8.94 -2.61
N LEU A 357 9.07 -9.36 -3.60
CA LEU A 357 9.33 -10.77 -3.84
C LEU A 357 10.03 -11.35 -2.60
N PRO A 358 9.69 -12.57 -2.14
CA PRO A 358 10.46 -13.24 -1.11
C PRO A 358 11.95 -13.31 -1.51
N ALA A 359 12.85 -13.24 -0.53
CA ALA A 359 14.30 -13.23 -0.75
C ALA A 359 14.84 -14.47 -1.51
N ALA A 360 14.02 -15.52 -1.68
CA ALA A 360 14.32 -16.67 -2.52
C ALA A 360 13.69 -16.47 -3.90
N ASN A 361 14.52 -16.39 -4.94
CA ASN A 361 14.05 -16.38 -6.32
C ASN A 361 13.47 -17.75 -6.68
N LEU A 362 12.15 -17.87 -6.67
CA LEU A 362 11.43 -19.08 -7.03
C LEU A 362 11.32 -19.21 -8.53
N VAL A 363 11.49 -20.44 -9.04
CA VAL A 363 11.37 -20.74 -10.46
C VAL A 363 10.51 -21.97 -10.66
N ALA A 364 9.81 -22.04 -11.79
CA ALA A 364 9.08 -23.23 -12.18
C ALA A 364 10.02 -24.25 -12.84
N GLN A 365 10.34 -25.33 -12.13
CA GLN A 365 11.12 -26.44 -12.66
C GLN A 365 10.20 -27.49 -13.28
N LEU A 366 10.33 -27.72 -14.58
CA LEU A 366 9.73 -28.83 -15.30
C LEU A 366 10.75 -29.97 -15.38
N THR A 367 10.34 -31.16 -14.98
CA THR A 367 11.08 -32.41 -15.21
C THR A 367 10.27 -33.28 -16.16
N THR A 368 10.81 -33.62 -17.34
CA THR A 368 10.08 -34.42 -18.33
C THR A 368 9.93 -35.89 -17.89
N GLY A 369 8.72 -36.43 -18.05
CA GLY A 369 8.47 -37.87 -18.19
C GLY A 369 8.15 -38.27 -19.64
N SER A 370 8.31 -37.31 -20.56
CA SER A 370 8.08 -37.32 -22.01
C SER A 370 6.61 -37.32 -22.45
N PRO A 371 5.95 -36.14 -22.61
CA PRO A 371 6.40 -34.78 -22.30
C PRO A 371 5.89 -34.26 -20.93
N GLN A 372 6.32 -33.05 -20.55
CA GLN A 372 5.79 -32.28 -19.42
C GLN A 372 5.42 -30.87 -19.86
N THR A 373 4.27 -30.36 -19.44
CA THR A 373 3.72 -29.06 -19.83
C THR A 373 3.41 -28.19 -18.63
N LEU A 374 3.77 -26.91 -18.73
CA LEU A 374 3.34 -25.82 -17.84
C LEU A 374 2.49 -24.85 -18.68
N SER A 375 1.26 -24.57 -18.25
CA SER A 375 0.27 -23.85 -19.05
C SER A 375 -0.46 -22.79 -18.24
N GLN A 376 -0.70 -21.61 -18.81
CA GLN A 376 -1.61 -20.61 -18.24
C GLN A 376 -2.66 -20.19 -19.27
N VAL A 377 -3.91 -20.21 -18.83
CA VAL A 377 -5.03 -19.63 -19.57
C VAL A 377 -5.20 -18.18 -19.13
N PHE A 378 -5.32 -17.27 -20.08
CA PHE A 378 -5.47 -15.83 -19.85
C PHE A 378 -6.47 -15.22 -20.83
N ASP A 379 -6.99 -14.03 -20.49
CA ASP A 379 -7.90 -13.29 -21.35
C ASP A 379 -7.20 -12.03 -21.84
N THR A 380 -7.27 -11.78 -23.15
CA THR A 380 -6.74 -10.56 -23.77
C THR A 380 -7.87 -9.62 -24.19
N THR A 381 -8.97 -9.52 -23.44
CA THR A 381 -9.94 -8.42 -23.58
C THR A 381 -9.28 -7.08 -23.25
N LEU A 382 -8.39 -6.62 -24.12
CA LEU A 382 -7.76 -5.32 -24.10
C LEU A 382 -8.83 -4.29 -24.43
N ASN A 383 -9.20 -3.56 -23.39
CA ASN A 383 -10.10 -2.43 -23.35
C ASN A 383 -9.85 -1.50 -24.55
N SER A 384 -10.76 -1.47 -25.52
CA SER A 384 -11.00 -0.34 -26.44
C SER A 384 -9.84 0.28 -27.23
N ASN A 385 -8.65 -0.33 -27.36
CA ASN A 385 -7.57 0.27 -28.16
C ASN A 385 -7.92 0.12 -29.66
N PRO A 386 -8.15 1.22 -30.41
CA PRO A 386 -8.63 1.15 -31.79
C PRO A 386 -7.57 0.72 -32.82
N PHE A 387 -6.37 0.36 -32.37
CA PHE A 387 -5.28 -0.13 -33.23
C PHE A 387 -5.15 -1.66 -33.05
N PRO A 388 -5.59 -2.49 -34.02
CA PRO A 388 -5.87 -3.90 -33.73
C PRO A 388 -4.66 -4.86 -33.81
N PHE A 389 -3.44 -4.39 -34.07
CA PHE A 389 -2.37 -5.28 -34.54
C PHE A 389 -0.96 -4.86 -34.08
N ASP A 390 -0.75 -4.73 -32.77
CA ASP A 390 0.59 -4.52 -32.23
C ASP A 390 1.36 -5.86 -32.14
N LEU A 391 2.67 -5.80 -32.41
CA LEU A 391 3.61 -6.87 -32.13
C LEU A 391 3.86 -6.89 -30.62
N PHE A 392 3.74 -8.04 -29.97
CA PHE A 392 3.99 -8.21 -28.54
C PHE A 392 5.26 -9.04 -28.30
N ASP A 393 6.04 -8.63 -27.31
CA ASP A 393 7.19 -9.39 -26.85
C ASP A 393 6.72 -10.35 -25.76
N LEU A 394 6.69 -11.65 -26.06
CA LEU A 394 6.70 -12.68 -25.03
C LEU A 394 8.15 -12.82 -24.55
N THR A 395 8.41 -12.41 -23.31
CA THR A 395 9.72 -12.59 -22.68
C THR A 395 9.64 -13.58 -21.54
N PHE A 396 10.68 -14.38 -21.37
CA PHE A 396 10.84 -15.28 -20.23
C PHE A 396 12.30 -15.65 -20.04
N ASP A 397 12.67 -15.97 -18.81
CA ASP A 397 13.97 -16.52 -18.48
C ASP A 397 13.89 -18.03 -18.41
N TYR A 398 14.92 -18.72 -18.91
CA TYR A 398 15.00 -20.18 -18.81
C TYR A 398 16.41 -20.66 -18.43
N PHE A 399 16.47 -21.82 -17.81
CA PHE A 399 17.71 -22.50 -17.45
C PHE A 399 17.55 -24.02 -17.63
N PHE A 400 18.37 -24.63 -18.47
CA PHE A 400 18.41 -26.09 -18.61
C PHE A 400 19.28 -26.71 -17.51
N GLY A 401 18.64 -27.43 -16.58
CA GLY A 401 19.32 -28.22 -15.54
C GLY A 401 19.98 -29.50 -16.07
N THR A 402 19.71 -29.87 -17.33
CA THR A 402 20.28 -31.04 -18.02
C THR A 402 20.76 -30.68 -19.43
N THR A 403 21.64 -31.49 -20.01
CA THR A 403 22.11 -31.34 -21.41
C THR A 403 21.19 -32.05 -22.42
N THR A 404 19.98 -32.40 -22.01
CA THR A 404 18.97 -33.09 -22.83
C THR A 404 17.64 -32.37 -22.71
N GLY A 405 16.77 -32.60 -23.70
CA GLY A 405 15.43 -32.01 -23.75
C GLY A 405 15.29 -30.90 -24.77
N GLN A 406 14.04 -30.53 -25.02
CA GLN A 406 13.64 -29.45 -25.92
C GLN A 406 12.45 -28.75 -25.28
N LEU A 407 12.54 -27.44 -25.12
CA LEU A 407 11.47 -26.58 -24.63
C LEU A 407 10.77 -25.95 -25.82
N ASP A 408 9.54 -26.35 -26.08
CA ASP A 408 8.67 -25.77 -27.09
C ASP A 408 7.67 -24.82 -26.43
N VAL A 409 7.47 -23.65 -27.02
CA VAL A 409 6.56 -22.61 -26.52
C VAL A 409 5.40 -22.46 -27.49
N PHE A 410 4.18 -22.71 -27.02
CA PHE A 410 2.96 -22.63 -27.82
C PHE A 410 2.02 -21.54 -27.31
N LEU A 411 1.30 -20.90 -28.22
CA LEU A 411 0.15 -20.08 -27.92
C LEU A 411 -1.04 -20.59 -28.73
N ASP A 412 -2.11 -21.02 -28.06
CA ASP A 412 -3.28 -21.66 -28.68
C ASP A 412 -2.91 -22.80 -29.66
N SER A 413 -1.98 -23.67 -29.25
CA SER A 413 -1.41 -24.75 -30.08
C SER A 413 -0.54 -24.30 -31.26
N ILE A 414 -0.30 -23.01 -31.46
CA ILE A 414 0.64 -22.50 -32.46
C ILE A 414 2.04 -22.47 -31.84
N LEU A 415 2.99 -23.17 -32.44
CA LEU A 415 4.39 -23.15 -32.00
C LEU A 415 5.01 -21.77 -32.28
N LEU A 416 5.34 -21.05 -31.23
CA LEU A 416 6.00 -19.74 -31.30
C LEU A 416 7.51 -19.87 -31.39
N GLY A 417 8.09 -20.83 -30.67
CA GLY A 417 9.54 -21.01 -30.59
C GLY A 417 9.93 -22.34 -29.98
N SER A 418 11.16 -22.76 -30.25
CA SER A 418 11.73 -23.99 -29.72
C SER A 418 13.17 -23.79 -29.29
N ILE A 419 13.51 -24.27 -28.11
CA ILE A 419 14.82 -24.13 -27.49
C ILE A 419 15.34 -25.52 -27.14
N THR A 420 16.45 -25.93 -27.77
CA THR A 420 17.10 -27.21 -27.48
C THR A 420 18.06 -27.07 -26.31
N ALA A 421 18.12 -28.08 -25.44
CA ALA A 421 19.09 -28.10 -24.35
C ALA A 421 20.54 -27.97 -24.88
N PRO A 422 21.39 -27.18 -24.21
CA PRO A 422 22.77 -26.99 -24.65
C PRO A 422 23.60 -28.26 -24.52
N GLY A 423 24.65 -28.39 -25.34
CA GLY A 423 25.58 -29.53 -25.30
C GLY A 423 26.42 -29.62 -24.02
N GLY A 424 26.37 -28.61 -23.15
CA GLY A 424 26.95 -28.59 -21.81
C GLY A 424 26.04 -27.81 -20.86
N LEU A 425 26.14 -28.07 -19.55
CA LEU A 425 25.27 -27.42 -18.56
C LEU A 425 25.46 -25.90 -18.60
N ALA A 426 24.33 -25.18 -18.64
CA ALA A 426 24.33 -23.73 -18.52
C ALA A 426 24.84 -23.32 -17.13
N THR A 427 25.31 -22.08 -17.00
CA THR A 427 25.81 -21.54 -15.72
C THR A 427 24.82 -20.59 -15.04
N GLY A 428 23.69 -20.30 -15.68
CA GLY A 428 22.63 -19.44 -15.17
C GLY A 428 21.52 -19.25 -16.19
N PHE A 429 20.51 -18.46 -15.81
CA PHE A 429 19.36 -18.14 -16.63
C PHE A 429 19.73 -17.36 -17.89
N THR A 430 18.97 -17.60 -18.95
CA THR A 430 19.02 -16.87 -20.22
C THR A 430 17.65 -16.33 -20.55
N THR A 431 17.56 -15.05 -20.87
CA THR A 431 16.31 -14.43 -21.35
C THR A 431 16.05 -14.82 -22.80
N HIS A 432 14.84 -15.25 -23.10
CA HIS A 432 14.34 -15.47 -24.44
C HIS A 432 13.21 -14.49 -24.75
N THR A 433 13.19 -13.97 -25.98
CA THR A 433 12.14 -13.07 -26.46
C THR A 433 11.58 -13.63 -27.75
N LEU A 434 10.27 -13.87 -27.76
CA LEU A 434 9.51 -14.27 -28.94
C LEU A 434 8.61 -13.11 -29.35
N GLN A 435 8.70 -12.71 -30.61
CA GLN A 435 7.80 -11.72 -31.19
C GLN A 435 6.48 -12.42 -31.55
N VAL A 436 5.38 -11.92 -31.02
CA VAL A 436 4.06 -12.50 -31.22
C VAL A 436 3.18 -11.48 -31.93
N ASP A 437 2.67 -11.85 -33.11
CA ASP A 437 1.77 -11.01 -33.88
C ASP A 437 0.39 -10.96 -33.21
N GLY A 438 -0.01 -9.79 -32.71
CA GLY A 438 -1.30 -9.52 -32.08
C GLY A 438 -2.51 -9.91 -32.93
N SER A 439 -2.36 -9.96 -34.26
CA SER A 439 -3.43 -10.42 -35.16
C SER A 439 -3.77 -11.90 -35.00
N MET A 440 -2.89 -12.70 -34.39
CA MET A 440 -3.11 -14.13 -34.18
C MET A 440 -4.10 -14.44 -33.05
N PHE A 441 -4.50 -13.46 -32.24
CA PHE A 441 -5.40 -13.68 -31.09
C PHE A 441 -6.42 -12.54 -30.93
N PRO A 442 -7.50 -12.56 -31.75
CA PRO A 442 -8.54 -11.54 -31.71
C PRO A 442 -9.50 -11.74 -30.53
N GLY A 443 -9.07 -11.32 -29.34
CA GLY A 443 -9.90 -11.24 -28.13
C GLY A 443 -10.42 -12.59 -27.59
N GLY A 444 -10.69 -12.60 -26.29
CA GLY A 444 -11.17 -13.79 -25.58
C GLY A 444 -10.04 -14.55 -24.89
N THR A 445 -10.30 -15.83 -24.65
CA THR A 445 -9.46 -16.68 -23.82
C THR A 445 -8.40 -17.40 -24.64
N HIS A 446 -7.15 -17.29 -24.22
CA HIS A 446 -5.96 -17.85 -24.87
C HIS A 446 -5.15 -18.71 -23.88
N ALA A 447 -4.36 -19.66 -24.40
CA ALA A 447 -3.50 -20.52 -23.59
C ALA A 447 -2.03 -20.43 -24.04
N LEU A 448 -1.14 -20.09 -23.09
CA LEU A 448 0.32 -20.14 -23.27
C LEU A 448 0.87 -21.42 -22.63
N ASP A 449 1.52 -22.25 -23.43
CA ASP A 449 2.09 -23.53 -23.01
C ASP A 449 3.62 -23.55 -23.17
N PHE A 450 4.31 -23.97 -22.12
CA PHE A 450 5.72 -24.37 -22.13
C PHE A 450 5.78 -25.90 -22.05
N VAL A 451 6.22 -26.54 -23.13
CA VAL A 451 6.27 -28.01 -23.25
C VAL A 451 7.72 -28.48 -23.27
N LEU A 452 8.13 -29.18 -22.22
CA LEU A 452 9.42 -29.85 -22.15
C LEU A 452 9.30 -31.29 -22.69
N GLY A 453 9.86 -31.50 -23.88
CA GLY A 453 10.08 -32.81 -24.48
C GLY A 453 11.47 -33.38 -24.19
N GLY A 454 11.70 -34.63 -24.62
CA GLY A 454 12.99 -35.32 -24.53
C GLY A 454 13.01 -36.48 -23.52
N PRO A 455 14.19 -37.09 -23.29
CA PRO A 455 14.33 -38.24 -22.39
C PRO A 455 13.79 -37.94 -20.99
N THR A 456 13.19 -38.95 -20.36
CA THR A 456 12.74 -38.88 -18.97
C THR A 456 13.86 -38.37 -18.06
N GLY A 457 13.55 -37.38 -17.21
CA GLY A 457 14.50 -36.75 -16.29
C GLY A 457 15.24 -35.55 -16.88
N SER A 458 14.97 -35.12 -18.10
CA SER A 458 15.44 -33.80 -18.55
C SER A 458 14.76 -32.69 -17.75
N ILE A 459 15.46 -31.61 -17.46
CA ILE A 459 15.02 -30.54 -16.57
C ILE A 459 15.18 -29.18 -17.26
N VAL A 460 14.15 -28.36 -17.20
CA VAL A 460 14.22 -26.92 -17.48
C VAL A 460 13.53 -26.13 -16.37
N GLU A 461 14.15 -25.02 -15.99
CA GLU A 461 13.60 -24.03 -15.07
C GLU A 461 13.16 -22.81 -15.86
N ILE A 462 12.01 -22.25 -15.53
CA ILE A 462 11.38 -21.11 -16.20
C ILE A 462 11.07 -20.05 -15.13
N ASP A 463 11.33 -18.79 -15.45
CA ASP A 463 11.07 -17.63 -14.60
C ASP A 463 10.73 -16.39 -15.45
N ASN A 464 10.27 -15.32 -14.81
CA ASN A 464 10.01 -14.00 -15.41
C ASN A 464 9.23 -14.03 -16.73
N VAL A 465 8.18 -14.87 -16.80
CA VAL A 465 7.30 -14.90 -17.97
C VAL A 465 6.48 -13.60 -18.02
N GLN A 466 6.68 -12.80 -19.07
CA GLN A 466 5.95 -11.56 -19.30
C GLN A 466 5.24 -11.63 -20.63
N PHE A 467 3.92 -11.50 -20.58
CA PHE A 467 3.05 -11.35 -21.72
C PHE A 467 1.74 -10.69 -21.26
N PRO A 468 1.08 -9.86 -22.09
CA PRO A 468 -0.16 -9.22 -21.69
C PRO A 468 -1.23 -10.22 -21.23
N GLY A 469 -1.84 -9.95 -20.08
CA GLY A 469 -2.90 -10.79 -19.50
C GLY A 469 -2.41 -11.99 -18.69
N LEU A 470 -1.10 -12.31 -18.69
CA LEU A 470 -0.57 -13.33 -17.79
C LEU A 470 -0.46 -12.80 -16.36
N ALA A 471 -0.69 -13.70 -15.41
CA ALA A 471 -0.52 -13.45 -13.98
C ALA A 471 0.52 -14.43 -13.38
N ASN A 472 1.27 -13.97 -12.37
CA ASN A 472 2.28 -14.76 -11.66
C ASN A 472 3.36 -15.40 -12.57
N GLY A 473 3.79 -14.72 -13.64
CA GLY A 473 4.86 -15.23 -14.50
C GLY A 473 6.26 -15.26 -13.85
N THR A 474 6.42 -14.60 -12.70
CA THR A 474 7.65 -14.62 -11.90
C THR A 474 7.67 -15.75 -10.88
N PHE A 475 6.55 -16.46 -10.65
CA PHE A 475 6.44 -17.56 -9.67
C PHE A 475 6.80 -17.23 -8.21
N GLN A 476 7.04 -15.96 -7.90
CA GLN A 476 7.52 -15.52 -6.59
C GLN A 476 6.44 -15.58 -5.50
N ALA A 477 5.18 -15.84 -5.87
CA ALA A 477 4.08 -16.04 -4.93
C ALA A 477 4.20 -17.34 -4.10
N GLY A 478 5.23 -18.18 -4.29
CA GLY A 478 5.36 -19.44 -3.55
C GLY A 478 4.46 -20.57 -4.07
N ILE A 479 3.60 -20.25 -5.03
CA ILE A 479 2.63 -21.16 -5.66
C ILE A 479 2.64 -20.95 -7.17
N LEU A 480 2.30 -21.99 -7.93
CA LEU A 480 2.13 -21.86 -9.39
C LEU A 480 0.95 -20.92 -9.72
N GLY A 481 -0.02 -20.76 -8.82
CA GLY A 481 -1.16 -19.86 -8.99
C GLY A 481 -2.01 -20.28 -10.20
N PRO A 482 -2.25 -19.38 -11.18
CA PRO A 482 -3.03 -19.68 -12.38
C PRO A 482 -2.35 -20.64 -13.37
N TRP A 483 -1.08 -20.99 -13.15
CA TRP A 483 -0.36 -21.94 -13.97
C TRP A 483 -0.73 -23.39 -13.60
N THR A 484 -1.04 -24.19 -14.63
CA THR A 484 -1.37 -25.60 -14.53
C THR A 484 -0.24 -26.47 -15.06
N SER A 485 -0.13 -27.68 -14.52
CA SER A 485 0.90 -28.66 -14.85
C SER A 485 0.25 -29.93 -15.39
N SER A 486 0.75 -30.47 -16.51
CA SER A 486 0.26 -31.73 -17.09
C SER A 486 1.37 -32.49 -17.81
N GLY A 487 1.16 -33.77 -18.11
CA GLY A 487 2.14 -34.63 -18.76
C GLY A 487 2.54 -35.84 -17.91
N LEU A 488 3.57 -36.56 -18.35
CA LEU A 488 4.11 -37.74 -17.65
C LEU A 488 5.25 -37.39 -16.68
N GLY A 489 5.65 -36.12 -16.64
CA GLY A 489 6.71 -35.61 -15.79
C GLY A 489 6.18 -34.98 -14.50
N SER A 490 6.88 -33.93 -14.05
CA SER A 490 6.44 -33.12 -12.91
C SER A 490 6.81 -31.66 -13.11
N THR A 491 6.02 -30.76 -12.50
CA THR A 491 6.40 -29.36 -12.29
C THR A 491 6.51 -29.10 -10.79
N SER A 492 7.56 -28.40 -10.37
CA SER A 492 7.74 -27.97 -8.99
C SER A 492 8.25 -26.54 -8.92
N LEU A 493 7.97 -25.85 -7.82
CA LEU A 493 8.63 -24.59 -7.50
C LEU A 493 9.86 -24.84 -6.66
N ILE A 494 10.98 -24.27 -7.07
CA ILE A 494 12.24 -24.40 -6.34
C ILE A 494 12.87 -23.03 -6.13
N SER A 495 13.59 -22.88 -5.02
CA SER A 495 14.42 -21.69 -4.76
C SER A 495 15.75 -21.80 -5.51
N THR A 496 16.10 -20.77 -6.26
CA THR A 496 17.40 -20.68 -6.94
C THR A 496 18.30 -19.67 -6.24
N SER A 497 19.59 -19.98 -6.13
CA SER A 497 20.60 -19.07 -5.55
C SER A 497 21.18 -18.10 -6.57
N SER A 498 20.80 -18.23 -7.84
CA SER A 498 21.27 -17.38 -8.93
C SER A 498 20.09 -16.61 -9.51
N PRO A 499 19.97 -15.33 -9.15
CA PRO A 499 19.25 -14.31 -9.88
C PRO A 499 19.09 -14.61 -11.37
N PRO A 500 17.92 -14.68 -12.04
CA PRO A 500 17.93 -14.21 -13.41
C PRO A 500 18.53 -12.79 -13.40
N PRO A 501 19.33 -12.43 -14.42
CA PRO A 501 19.83 -11.06 -14.50
C PRO A 501 18.63 -10.13 -14.42
N SER A 502 18.61 -9.23 -13.43
CA SER A 502 17.55 -8.24 -13.27
C SER A 502 17.64 -7.26 -14.45
N THR A 503 17.13 -7.65 -15.61
CA THR A 503 17.14 -6.77 -16.77
C THR A 503 15.98 -5.81 -16.58
N VAL A 504 16.33 -4.57 -16.27
CA VAL A 504 15.58 -3.39 -16.71
C VAL A 504 14.97 -3.73 -18.07
N VAL A 505 13.64 -3.73 -18.14
CA VAL A 505 12.88 -3.94 -19.39
C VAL A 505 13.60 -3.16 -20.49
N PRO A 506 14.09 -3.81 -21.56
CA PRO A 506 14.61 -3.08 -22.70
C PRO A 506 13.48 -2.17 -23.18
N GLU A 507 13.70 -0.85 -23.17
CA GLU A 507 12.74 0.05 -23.82
C GLU A 507 12.44 -0.50 -25.22
N PRO A 508 11.17 -0.48 -25.65
CA PRO A 508 10.74 -1.10 -26.90
C PRO A 508 11.72 -0.73 -28.01
N SER A 509 12.25 -1.76 -28.66
CA SER A 509 13.43 -1.63 -29.52
C SER A 509 13.33 -0.39 -30.41
N SER A 510 14.35 0.49 -30.31
CA SER A 510 14.45 1.76 -31.04
C SER A 510 14.43 1.62 -32.57
N PHE A 511 14.38 0.38 -33.08
CA PHE A 511 14.12 0.04 -34.47
C PHE A 511 12.71 0.44 -34.94
N MET A 512 11.69 0.43 -34.07
CA MET A 512 10.33 0.86 -34.41
C MET A 512 10.21 2.38 -34.62
N LEU A 513 10.92 3.18 -33.83
CA LEU A 513 10.93 4.65 -33.96
C LEU A 513 11.63 5.12 -35.26
N ALA A 514 12.63 4.39 -35.74
CA ALA A 514 13.35 4.72 -36.98
C ALA A 514 12.49 4.48 -38.24
N VAL A 515 11.62 3.47 -38.26
CA VAL A 515 10.77 3.15 -39.41
C VAL A 515 9.60 4.13 -39.55
N ILE A 516 9.01 4.57 -38.42
CA ILE A 516 7.92 5.56 -38.42
C ILE A 516 8.47 6.97 -38.71
N GLY A 517 9.63 7.34 -38.15
CA GLY A 517 10.28 8.63 -38.44
C GLY A 517 10.80 8.77 -39.87
N GLY A 518 11.27 7.67 -40.49
CA GLY A 518 11.76 7.65 -41.87
C GLY A 518 10.67 7.86 -42.93
N LEU A 519 9.45 7.38 -42.69
CA LEU A 519 8.32 7.55 -43.62
C LEU A 519 7.72 8.97 -43.57
N ALA A 520 7.72 9.62 -42.40
CA ALA A 520 7.23 10.99 -42.24
C ALA A 520 8.07 12.04 -43.01
N THR A 521 9.38 11.81 -43.16
CA THR A 521 10.28 12.76 -43.84
C THR A 521 10.26 12.64 -45.36
N LEU A 522 9.89 11.49 -45.93
CA LEU A 522 9.74 11.30 -47.38
C LEU A 522 8.42 11.87 -47.95
N GLY A 523 7.39 12.01 -47.13
CA GLY A 523 6.07 12.53 -47.53
C GLY A 523 6.00 14.06 -47.71
N MET A 524 6.88 14.84 -47.06
CA MET A 524 6.77 16.31 -47.07
C MET A 524 7.44 17.01 -48.26
N LYS A 525 8.16 16.30 -49.14
CA LYS A 525 8.94 16.95 -50.22
C LYS A 525 8.24 17.07 -51.58
N ARG A 526 6.96 16.69 -51.73
CA ARG A 526 6.29 16.63 -53.05
C ARG A 526 5.06 17.51 -53.29
N ARG A 527 4.78 18.50 -52.44
CA ARG A 527 3.65 19.44 -52.66
C ARG A 527 4.09 20.91 -52.69
N ARG A 528 4.74 21.33 -53.78
CA ARG A 528 4.82 22.74 -54.19
C ARG A 528 5.16 22.88 -55.69
N LYS A 529 4.14 22.75 -56.54
CA LYS A 529 4.02 23.48 -57.81
C LYS A 529 2.69 23.15 -58.48
N SER A 530 1.76 24.10 -58.48
CA SER A 530 0.85 24.43 -59.59
C SER A 530 -0.29 25.29 -59.06
N THR A 531 -0.19 26.60 -59.24
CA THR A 531 -1.35 27.50 -59.28
C THR A 531 -1.20 28.31 -60.55
N GLY A 532 -1.88 27.85 -61.60
CA GLY A 532 -2.15 28.60 -62.82
C GLY A 532 -3.51 29.26 -62.71
N ASP A 533 -3.48 30.59 -62.69
CA ASP A 533 -4.23 31.52 -63.54
C ASP A 533 -5.49 31.01 -64.29
N SER A 534 -6.64 31.64 -64.05
CA SER A 534 -7.56 32.13 -65.10
C SER A 534 -8.72 32.98 -64.53
N THR A 535 -8.68 34.28 -64.83
CA THR A 535 -9.77 35.15 -65.33
C THR A 535 -11.21 35.01 -64.81
N ALA A 536 -11.76 36.12 -64.31
CA ALA A 536 -13.17 36.47 -64.46
C ALA A 536 -13.31 37.98 -64.79
N GLN A 537 -13.80 38.26 -66.00
CA GLN A 537 -14.54 39.47 -66.34
C GLN A 537 -16.02 39.18 -66.08
N GLU A 538 -16.65 39.94 -65.19
CA GLU A 538 -17.87 40.75 -65.37
C GLU A 538 -18.27 41.36 -64.02
#